data_AF-A0A517YQA2-F1
#
_entry.id   AF-A0A517YQA2-F1
#
_cell.length_a   1.000
_cell.length_b   1.000
_cell.length_c   1.000
_cell.angle_alpha   90.00
_cell.angle_beta   90.00
_cell.angle_gamma   90.00
#
_symmetry.space_group_name_H-M   'P 1'
#
loop_
_entity.id
_entity.type
_entity.pdbx_description
1 polymer ?
#
loop_
_entity_poly.entity_id
_entity_poly.type
_entity_poly.pdbx_seq_one_letter_code
_entity_poly.pdbx_strand_id
1 'polypeptide(L)'
;MALFGKKTEDQTKTKSKPKASGFKRDLKKARRFFEHANTYADSRNYDGAIEMYISGLKHDPDNMQVHDALLDVAKRRKVGGGKPASFMEKMKGGGSTPIEKMLHAEKIWLKDMLNCDLMADFMKNAVDSVEEDNDDLMIEDVAYWIGSQLIDFNTQQKKSDKLYKTALELFAEIGAYDKAVEASKWLVRNNSNNDKLRFQLKQLEAAEYSMRRDSGSGSFRDNIRDEEGQAITEIENATTVTLSQLDQLIAAKRADVEEEPNDTDRKLKLADALLRKEEMDSENEAIDIYQSVFDETSQYRYKVKIGDILMKQTNRKIRALREQLQDDTSNEQLKKDYQEARKQQLVFDLKEYDERVKNYPTDLGLKFELGRRQHQAGMIDDAIGTFQIAKQDPKRRSIASYFLGDCYLKKGWADEAIDTLKEGIQNHKVPDDRIALDLNYLLMDALEKAATKKENVELAKEARDIGSNILQANINYRDIKDRMNKLRALVDKLS
;
A
#
# COMPACT_ATOMS: atom_id res chain seq x y z
N MET A 1 7.05 10.37 -56.99
CA MET A 1 7.99 10.93 -58.00
C MET A 1 7.52 12.33 -58.32
N ALA A 2 8.16 13.37 -57.75
CA ALA A 2 9.30 14.09 -58.36
C ALA A 2 8.73 15.42 -58.93
N LEU A 3 9.21 16.63 -58.66
CA LEU A 3 10.51 17.14 -58.19
C LEU A 3 10.38 18.55 -57.59
N PHE A 4 11.24 18.80 -56.59
CA PHE A 4 11.99 20.03 -56.30
C PHE A 4 11.71 21.31 -57.12
N GLY A 5 11.25 22.35 -56.43
CA GLY A 5 11.38 23.74 -56.84
C GLY A 5 12.45 24.46 -56.00
N LYS A 6 13.56 24.83 -56.66
CA LYS A 6 14.65 25.66 -56.12
C LYS A 6 14.12 26.97 -55.52
N LYS A 7 14.55 27.33 -54.31
CA LYS A 7 14.51 28.71 -53.80
C LYS A 7 15.89 29.34 -53.95
N THR A 8 15.91 30.43 -54.70
CA THR A 8 16.98 31.41 -54.83
C THR A 8 17.21 32.13 -53.50
N GLU A 9 18.48 32.31 -53.15
CA GLU A 9 18.94 33.18 -52.08
C GLU A 9 18.52 34.62 -52.38
N ASP A 10 17.76 35.24 -51.48
CA ASP A 10 17.66 36.70 -51.42
C ASP A 10 17.94 37.14 -49.98
N GLN A 11 19.06 37.82 -49.82
CA GLN A 11 19.60 38.32 -48.56
C GLN A 11 18.75 39.48 -48.07
N THR A 12 17.73 39.19 -47.25
CA THR A 12 17.06 40.22 -46.45
C THR A 12 17.52 40.13 -45.00
N LYS A 13 18.28 41.15 -44.62
CA LYS A 13 18.84 41.42 -43.28
C LYS A 13 17.83 41.07 -42.18
N THR A 14 18.02 39.93 -41.54
CA THR A 14 17.42 39.61 -40.25
C THR A 14 17.97 40.61 -39.23
N LYS A 15 17.11 41.53 -38.78
CA LYS A 15 17.32 42.22 -37.50
C LYS A 15 17.37 41.13 -36.44
N SER A 16 18.57 40.84 -35.95
CA SER A 16 18.78 39.96 -34.81
C SER A 16 17.91 40.47 -33.66
N LYS A 17 16.86 39.72 -33.32
CA LYS A 17 16.21 39.87 -32.02
C LYS A 17 17.30 39.66 -30.96
N PRO A 18 17.35 40.46 -29.88
CA PRO A 18 18.30 40.23 -28.81
C PRO A 18 18.09 38.79 -28.29
N LYS A 19 19.18 38.02 -28.14
CA LYS A 19 19.13 36.73 -27.44
C LYS A 19 18.49 36.97 -26.07
N ALA A 20 17.29 36.44 -25.86
CA ALA A 20 16.69 36.42 -24.53
C ALA A 20 17.62 35.59 -23.64
N SER A 21 17.93 36.11 -22.46
CA SER A 21 18.65 35.36 -21.44
C SER A 21 17.87 34.09 -21.13
N GLY A 22 18.45 32.92 -21.39
CA GLY A 22 17.81 31.63 -21.07
C GLY A 22 17.33 31.60 -19.62
N PHE A 23 16.16 31.02 -19.40
CA PHE A 23 15.61 30.84 -18.06
C PHE A 23 16.61 30.06 -17.20
N LYS A 24 16.77 30.46 -15.93
CA LYS A 24 17.67 29.76 -14.99
C LYS A 24 16.91 29.35 -13.75
N ARG A 25 16.91 28.05 -13.46
CA ARG A 25 16.28 27.49 -12.26
C ARG A 25 16.91 28.03 -10.98
N ASP A 26 16.09 28.22 -9.94
CA ASP A 26 16.52 28.46 -8.57
C ASP A 26 15.79 27.49 -7.63
N LEU A 27 16.24 26.23 -7.65
CA LEU A 27 15.62 25.13 -6.92
C LEU A 27 15.57 25.38 -5.40
N LYS A 28 16.56 26.08 -4.85
CA LYS A 28 16.60 26.42 -3.42
C LYS A 28 15.49 27.41 -3.06
N LYS A 29 15.25 28.39 -3.92
CA LYS A 29 14.17 29.35 -3.75
C LYS A 29 12.80 28.72 -4.01
N ALA A 30 12.69 27.87 -5.04
CA ALA A 30 11.50 27.08 -5.33
C ALA A 30 11.07 26.24 -4.13
N ARG A 31 11.99 25.44 -3.55
CA ARG A 31 11.74 24.59 -2.37
C ARG A 31 11.15 25.38 -1.20
N ARG A 32 11.69 26.56 -0.90
CA ARG A 32 11.16 27.41 0.19
C ARG A 32 9.70 27.79 -0.05
N PHE A 33 9.34 28.16 -1.28
CA PHE A 33 7.94 28.45 -1.60
C PHE A 33 7.05 27.21 -1.47
N PHE A 34 7.52 26.04 -1.89
CA PHE A 34 6.75 24.80 -1.77
C PHE A 34 6.52 24.36 -0.32
N GLU A 35 7.52 24.50 0.55
CA GLU A 35 7.38 24.26 2.01
C GLU A 35 6.31 25.17 2.63
N HIS A 36 6.30 26.46 2.25
CA HIS A 36 5.27 27.40 2.69
C HIS A 36 3.90 27.04 2.09
N ALA A 37 3.85 26.65 0.81
CA ALA A 37 2.62 26.24 0.15
C ALA A 37 1.95 25.06 0.86
N ASN A 38 2.74 24.06 1.25
CA ASN A 38 2.28 22.91 2.05
C ASN A 38 1.71 23.35 3.40
N THR A 39 2.40 24.24 4.12
CA THR A 39 1.93 24.78 5.41
C THR A 39 0.57 25.51 5.26
N TYR A 40 0.39 26.26 4.17
CA TYR A 40 -0.88 26.92 3.85
C TYR A 40 -1.98 25.91 3.48
N ALA A 41 -1.65 24.85 2.74
CA ALA A 41 -2.59 23.79 2.39
C ALA A 41 -3.07 23.03 3.63
N ASP A 42 -2.17 22.69 4.56
CA ASP A 42 -2.47 21.99 5.82
C ASP A 42 -3.38 22.81 6.74
N SER A 43 -3.18 24.13 6.76
CA SER A 43 -4.04 25.07 7.48
C SER A 43 -5.34 25.42 6.74
N ARG A 44 -5.66 24.72 5.64
CA ARG A 44 -6.83 24.92 4.77
C ARG A 44 -6.91 26.32 4.14
N ASN A 45 -5.80 27.05 4.12
CA ASN A 45 -5.68 28.30 3.39
C ASN A 45 -5.28 28.02 1.93
N TYR A 46 -6.23 27.48 1.17
CA TYR A 46 -5.95 26.98 -0.18
C TYR A 46 -5.63 28.10 -1.19
N ASP A 47 -6.24 29.27 -1.09
CA ASP A 47 -5.89 30.39 -1.97
C ASP A 47 -4.44 30.84 -1.72
N GLY A 48 -4.01 30.94 -0.45
CA GLY A 48 -2.61 31.25 -0.15
C GLY A 48 -1.64 30.13 -0.56
N ALA A 49 -2.04 28.86 -0.44
CA ALA A 49 -1.25 27.73 -0.94
C ALA A 49 -1.04 27.81 -2.46
N ILE A 50 -2.09 28.10 -3.24
CA ILE A 50 -2.00 28.30 -4.69
C ILE A 50 -1.02 29.44 -5.02
N GLU A 51 -1.08 30.57 -4.34
CA GLU A 51 -0.12 31.67 -4.57
C GLU A 51 1.34 31.27 -4.31
N MET A 52 1.59 30.50 -3.25
CA MET A 52 2.93 30.05 -2.90
C MET A 52 3.46 29.01 -3.90
N TYR A 53 2.62 28.05 -4.31
CA TYR A 53 2.99 27.09 -5.35
C TYR A 53 3.35 27.77 -6.67
N ILE A 54 2.50 28.67 -7.16
CA ILE A 54 2.76 29.45 -8.38
C ILE A 54 4.04 30.28 -8.25
N SER A 55 4.31 30.84 -7.07
CA SER A 55 5.55 31.59 -6.82
C SER A 55 6.80 30.70 -6.84
N GLY A 56 6.69 29.46 -6.38
CA GLY A 56 7.77 28.47 -6.47
C GLY A 56 8.00 27.97 -7.89
N LEU A 57 6.94 27.69 -8.64
CA LEU A 57 7.00 27.25 -10.04
C LEU A 57 7.65 28.29 -10.96
N LYS A 58 7.62 29.59 -10.62
CA LYS A 58 8.41 30.61 -11.33
C LYS A 58 9.92 30.35 -11.31
N HIS A 59 10.39 29.47 -10.43
CA HIS A 59 11.80 29.11 -10.26
C HIS A 59 12.11 27.66 -10.67
N ASP A 60 11.07 26.84 -10.87
CA ASP A 60 11.15 25.42 -11.23
C ASP A 60 9.86 25.02 -11.99
N PRO A 61 9.72 25.49 -13.25
CA PRO A 61 8.43 25.62 -13.94
C PRO A 61 7.91 24.34 -14.60
N ASP A 62 8.71 23.29 -14.66
CA ASP A 62 8.39 21.97 -15.20
C ASP A 62 8.36 20.90 -14.10
N ASN A 63 8.30 21.30 -12.83
CA ASN A 63 8.22 20.36 -11.71
C ASN A 63 6.82 19.72 -11.65
N MET A 64 6.66 18.59 -12.34
CA MET A 64 5.37 17.91 -12.47
C MET A 64 4.77 17.46 -11.14
N GLN A 65 5.59 17.04 -10.18
CA GLN A 65 5.15 16.67 -8.83
C GLN A 65 4.45 17.85 -8.13
N VAL A 66 4.95 19.07 -8.35
CA VAL A 66 4.38 20.29 -7.79
C VAL A 66 3.09 20.69 -8.54
N HIS A 67 3.05 20.57 -9.86
CA HIS A 67 1.82 20.80 -10.65
C HIS A 67 0.68 19.87 -10.19
N ASP A 68 0.96 18.58 -9.95
CA ASP A 68 -0.01 17.63 -9.43
C ASP A 68 -0.44 17.96 -7.98
N ALA A 69 0.51 18.29 -7.11
CA ALA A 69 0.20 18.70 -5.73
C ALA A 69 -0.67 19.97 -5.69
N LEU A 70 -0.38 20.93 -6.56
CA LEU A 70 -1.16 22.15 -6.74
C LEU A 70 -2.58 21.86 -7.25
N LEU A 71 -2.74 20.92 -8.19
CA LEU A 71 -4.05 20.48 -8.65
C LEU A 71 -4.87 19.84 -7.51
N ASP A 72 -4.25 19.05 -6.63
CA ASP A 72 -4.94 18.49 -5.46
C ASP A 72 -5.41 19.58 -4.47
N VAL A 73 -4.59 20.60 -4.23
CA VAL A 73 -4.99 21.78 -3.46
C VAL A 73 -6.20 22.47 -4.09
N ALA A 74 -6.23 22.62 -5.42
CA ALA A 74 -7.37 23.18 -6.13
C ALA A 74 -8.64 22.31 -5.99
N LYS A 75 -8.52 20.98 -6.02
CA LYS A 75 -9.64 20.04 -5.77
C LYS A 75 -10.23 20.27 -4.37
N ARG A 76 -9.38 20.32 -3.34
CA ARG A 76 -9.79 20.58 -1.95
C ARG A 76 -10.42 21.97 -1.80
N ARG A 77 -9.88 23.00 -2.47
CA ARG A 77 -10.45 24.35 -2.52
C ARG A 77 -11.86 24.36 -3.12
N LYS A 78 -12.08 23.63 -4.22
CA LYS A 78 -13.39 23.51 -4.87
C LYS A 78 -14.41 22.86 -3.94
N VAL A 79 -14.05 21.76 -3.28
CA VAL A 79 -14.89 21.10 -2.27
C VAL A 79 -15.21 22.04 -1.10
N GLY A 80 -14.25 22.88 -0.69
CA GLY A 80 -14.42 23.92 0.31
C GLY A 80 -15.23 25.14 -0.14
N GLY A 81 -15.86 25.13 -1.33
CA GLY A 81 -16.68 26.23 -1.82
C GLY A 81 -15.90 27.42 -2.41
N GLY A 82 -14.64 27.22 -2.80
CA GLY A 82 -13.82 28.25 -3.41
C GLY A 82 -14.44 28.85 -4.67
N LYS A 83 -14.36 30.18 -4.80
CA LYS A 83 -14.94 30.92 -5.93
C LYS A 83 -13.99 30.98 -7.14
N PRO A 84 -14.52 31.09 -8.36
CA PRO A 84 -13.72 31.39 -9.56
C PRO A 84 -12.89 32.66 -9.42
N ALA A 85 -11.83 32.77 -10.21
CA ALA A 85 -11.04 33.99 -10.30
C ALA A 85 -11.90 35.18 -10.76
N SER A 86 -11.70 36.33 -10.11
CA SER A 86 -12.37 37.58 -10.46
C SER A 86 -11.92 38.12 -11.82
N PHE A 87 -12.72 38.99 -12.42
CA PHE A 87 -12.39 39.64 -13.69
C PHE A 87 -11.04 40.39 -13.64
N MET A 88 -10.76 41.08 -12.53
CA MET A 88 -9.50 41.79 -12.33
C MET A 88 -8.30 40.83 -12.24
N GLU A 89 -8.44 39.69 -11.56
CA GLU A 89 -7.38 38.67 -11.51
C GLU A 89 -7.06 38.07 -12.88
N LYS A 90 -8.10 37.86 -13.72
CA LYS A 90 -7.93 37.40 -15.10
C LYS A 90 -7.21 38.43 -15.97
N MET A 91 -7.51 39.72 -15.81
CA MET A 91 -6.90 40.79 -16.60
C MET A 91 -5.50 41.22 -16.13
N LYS A 92 -5.09 40.91 -14.89
CA LYS A 92 -3.83 41.41 -14.32
C LYS A 92 -2.58 40.95 -15.09
N GLY A 93 -2.71 39.94 -15.97
CA GLY A 93 -1.63 39.43 -16.82
C GLY A 93 -0.57 38.71 -16.00
N GLY A 94 -0.15 37.52 -16.45
CA GLY A 94 0.73 36.65 -15.67
C GLY A 94 2.14 37.15 -15.39
N GLY A 95 2.53 38.25 -16.02
CA GLY A 95 3.91 38.70 -16.13
C GLY A 95 4.25 38.92 -17.60
N SER A 96 5.53 39.07 -17.90
CA SER A 96 5.98 39.41 -19.27
C SER A 96 6.59 38.21 -20.00
N THR A 97 7.06 37.20 -19.27
CA THR A 97 7.70 36.02 -19.84
C THR A 97 6.67 34.93 -20.21
N PRO A 98 6.99 34.01 -21.15
CA PRO A 98 6.13 32.88 -21.47
C PRO A 98 5.76 32.04 -20.25
N ILE A 99 6.74 31.60 -19.45
CA ILE A 99 6.55 30.83 -18.21
C ILE A 99 5.61 31.56 -17.23
N GLU A 100 5.78 32.87 -17.05
CA GLU A 100 4.89 33.65 -16.18
C GLU A 100 3.44 33.68 -16.67
N LYS A 101 3.23 33.72 -18.00
CA LYS A 101 1.89 33.66 -18.60
C LYS A 101 1.29 32.26 -18.45
N MET A 102 2.09 31.21 -18.66
CA MET A 102 1.71 29.82 -18.41
C MET A 102 1.22 29.62 -16.96
N LEU A 103 2.03 30.00 -15.98
CA LEU A 103 1.69 29.83 -14.55
C LEU A 103 0.49 30.68 -14.12
N HIS A 104 0.27 31.84 -14.76
CA HIS A 104 -0.96 32.60 -14.54
C HIS A 104 -2.18 31.91 -15.13
N ALA A 105 -2.09 31.37 -16.34
CA ALA A 105 -3.16 30.59 -16.94
C ALA A 105 -3.51 29.37 -16.07
N GLU A 106 -2.50 28.65 -15.57
CA GLU A 106 -2.66 27.56 -14.60
C GLU A 106 -3.41 28.03 -13.36
N LYS A 107 -2.95 29.11 -12.70
CA LYS A 107 -3.59 29.68 -11.51
C LYS A 107 -5.07 30.02 -11.76
N ILE A 108 -5.37 30.64 -12.89
CA ILE A 108 -6.74 31.04 -13.25
C ILE A 108 -7.61 29.81 -13.47
N TRP A 109 -7.09 28.80 -14.19
CA TRP A 109 -7.78 27.53 -14.38
C TRP A 109 -8.03 26.82 -13.04
N LEU A 110 -7.05 26.70 -12.16
CA LEU A 110 -7.19 26.02 -10.87
C LEU A 110 -8.29 26.62 -9.98
N LYS A 111 -8.54 27.94 -10.07
CA LYS A 111 -9.66 28.59 -9.37
C LYS A 111 -11.03 28.25 -9.97
N ASP A 112 -11.09 27.79 -11.22
CA ASP A 112 -12.29 27.35 -11.94
C ASP A 112 -12.04 26.05 -12.73
N MET A 113 -11.59 25.02 -12.01
CA MET A 113 -10.94 23.83 -12.59
C MET A 113 -11.82 22.94 -13.48
N LEU A 114 -13.12 23.20 -13.58
CA LEU A 114 -14.03 22.45 -14.47
C LEU A 114 -14.20 23.16 -15.83
N ASN A 115 -13.56 24.31 -16.02
CA ASN A 115 -13.69 25.10 -17.22
C ASN A 115 -12.66 24.68 -18.28
N CYS A 116 -13.11 23.85 -19.22
CA CYS A 116 -12.25 23.34 -20.29
C CYS A 116 -11.66 24.42 -21.22
N ASP A 117 -12.27 25.61 -21.33
CA ASP A 117 -11.68 26.69 -22.12
C ASP A 117 -10.45 27.26 -21.40
N LEU A 118 -10.48 27.36 -20.06
CA LEU A 118 -9.31 27.75 -19.27
C LEU A 118 -8.21 26.68 -19.27
N MET A 119 -8.57 25.39 -19.31
CA MET A 119 -7.60 24.30 -19.52
C MET A 119 -6.89 24.44 -20.87
N ALA A 120 -7.66 24.70 -21.94
CA ALA A 120 -7.10 24.89 -23.28
C ALA A 120 -6.21 26.13 -23.35
N ASP A 121 -6.60 27.22 -22.68
CA ASP A 121 -5.77 28.42 -22.57
C ASP A 121 -4.46 28.13 -21.83
N PHE A 122 -4.49 27.35 -20.73
CA PHE A 122 -3.28 26.94 -20.03
C PHE A 122 -2.40 26.04 -20.89
N MET A 123 -2.96 24.99 -21.51
CA MET A 123 -2.23 24.12 -22.45
C MET A 123 -1.53 24.93 -23.53
N LYS A 124 -2.24 25.89 -24.14
CA LYS A 124 -1.67 26.76 -25.16
C LYS A 124 -0.49 27.58 -24.62
N ASN A 125 -0.62 28.19 -23.45
CA ASN A 125 0.48 28.97 -22.87
C ASN A 125 1.67 28.08 -22.48
N ALA A 126 1.45 26.80 -22.13
CA ALA A 126 2.51 25.84 -21.90
C ALA A 126 3.26 25.54 -23.21
N VAL A 127 2.54 25.21 -24.29
CA VAL A 127 3.16 25.03 -25.64
C VAL A 127 3.92 26.28 -26.09
N ASP A 128 3.33 27.46 -25.95
CA ASP A 128 3.97 28.75 -26.27
C ASP A 128 5.23 29.04 -25.41
N SER A 129 5.43 28.29 -24.32
CA SER A 129 6.58 28.41 -23.41
C SER A 129 7.65 27.35 -23.64
N VAL A 130 7.44 26.40 -24.55
CA VAL A 130 8.46 25.43 -24.98
C VAL A 130 9.52 26.17 -25.80
N GLU A 131 10.77 26.10 -25.36
CA GLU A 131 11.92 26.70 -26.05
C GLU A 131 12.76 25.58 -26.68
N GLU A 132 12.82 25.50 -28.02
CA GLU A 132 13.51 24.42 -28.76
C GLU A 132 15.01 24.24 -28.40
N ASP A 133 15.67 25.28 -27.88
CA ASP A 133 17.11 25.30 -27.56
C ASP A 133 17.39 25.26 -26.04
N ASN A 134 16.40 24.92 -25.20
CA ASN A 134 16.51 24.96 -23.74
C ASN A 134 16.36 23.55 -23.12
N ASP A 135 17.40 22.73 -23.28
CA ASP A 135 17.47 21.36 -22.75
C ASP A 135 17.31 21.25 -21.21
N ASP A 136 17.38 22.38 -20.50
CA ASP A 136 17.26 22.46 -19.04
C ASP A 136 15.80 22.55 -18.55
N LEU A 137 14.80 22.66 -19.42
CA LEU A 137 13.37 22.79 -19.07
C LEU A 137 12.47 21.91 -19.95
N MET A 138 11.68 21.03 -19.34
CA MET A 138 10.74 20.13 -20.01
C MET A 138 9.30 20.67 -19.92
N ILE A 139 9.04 21.84 -20.52
CA ILE A 139 7.71 22.48 -20.44
C ILE A 139 6.65 21.72 -21.25
N GLU A 140 7.08 20.97 -22.26
CA GLU A 140 6.25 20.05 -23.04
C GLU A 140 5.54 19.02 -22.14
N ASP A 141 6.10 18.67 -20.99
CA ASP A 141 5.51 17.75 -20.01
C ASP A 141 4.28 18.37 -19.36
N VAL A 142 4.40 19.64 -18.99
CA VAL A 142 3.30 20.44 -18.44
C VAL A 142 2.19 20.54 -19.47
N ALA A 143 2.55 20.83 -20.74
CA ALA A 143 1.60 20.90 -21.86
C ALA A 143 0.91 19.56 -22.13
N TYR A 144 1.66 18.46 -22.06
CA TYR A 144 1.14 17.11 -22.25
C TYR A 144 0.14 16.73 -21.13
N TRP A 145 0.51 17.00 -19.88
CA TRP A 145 -0.29 16.73 -18.70
C TRP A 145 -1.63 17.48 -18.75
N ILE A 146 -1.61 18.80 -18.93
CA ILE A 146 -2.86 19.58 -18.99
C ILE A 146 -3.69 19.23 -20.24
N GLY A 147 -3.04 18.91 -21.37
CA GLY A 147 -3.72 18.45 -22.56
C GLY A 147 -4.47 17.14 -22.35
N SER A 148 -3.90 16.22 -21.56
CA SER A 148 -4.54 14.95 -21.22
C SER A 148 -5.77 15.19 -20.34
N GLN A 149 -5.66 16.08 -19.34
CA GLN A 149 -6.81 16.52 -18.54
C GLN A 149 -7.90 17.17 -19.41
N LEU A 150 -7.51 18.02 -20.38
CA LEU A 150 -8.45 18.65 -21.31
C LEU A 150 -9.25 17.62 -22.11
N ILE A 151 -8.59 16.60 -22.66
CA ILE A 151 -9.26 15.51 -23.40
C ILE A 151 -10.24 14.78 -22.49
N ASP A 152 -9.82 14.36 -21.29
CA ASP A 152 -10.66 13.62 -20.36
C ASP A 152 -11.91 14.41 -19.94
N PHE A 153 -11.72 15.66 -19.51
CA PHE A 153 -12.83 16.52 -19.09
C PHE A 153 -13.75 16.89 -20.25
N ASN A 154 -13.21 17.17 -21.44
CA ASN A 154 -14.02 17.44 -22.61
C ASN A 154 -14.84 16.20 -23.00
N THR A 155 -14.29 14.98 -22.90
CA THR A 155 -15.02 13.73 -23.13
C THR A 155 -16.21 13.58 -22.20
N GLN A 156 -16.00 13.87 -20.91
CA GLN A 156 -17.00 13.65 -19.87
C GLN A 156 -18.09 14.73 -19.86
N GLN A 157 -17.77 15.98 -20.22
CA GLN A 157 -18.69 17.11 -20.07
C GLN A 157 -19.16 17.72 -21.39
N LYS A 158 -18.26 18.43 -22.10
CA LYS A 158 -18.65 19.33 -23.21
C LYS A 158 -18.76 18.61 -24.56
N LYS A 159 -17.98 17.55 -24.76
CA LYS A 159 -17.80 16.81 -26.04
C LYS A 159 -17.64 17.77 -27.22
N SER A 160 -16.84 18.82 -27.02
CA SER A 160 -16.67 19.91 -27.97
C SER A 160 -15.60 19.56 -29.00
N ASP A 161 -16.02 19.47 -30.26
CA ASP A 161 -15.12 19.31 -31.41
C ASP A 161 -14.03 20.40 -31.45
N LYS A 162 -14.37 21.64 -31.08
CA LYS A 162 -13.42 22.76 -31.02
C LYS A 162 -12.26 22.44 -30.08
N LEU A 163 -12.56 21.92 -28.89
CA LEU A 163 -11.55 21.64 -27.87
C LEU A 163 -10.68 20.43 -28.24
N TYR A 164 -11.26 19.39 -28.86
CA TYR A 164 -10.46 18.29 -29.42
C TYR A 164 -9.54 18.75 -30.54
N LYS A 165 -10.03 19.66 -31.40
CA LYS A 165 -9.20 20.22 -32.47
C LYS A 165 -8.05 21.02 -31.89
N THR A 166 -8.30 21.85 -30.87
CA THR A 166 -7.24 22.58 -30.16
C THR A 166 -6.23 21.63 -29.50
N ALA A 167 -6.70 20.61 -28.78
CA ALA A 167 -5.81 19.63 -28.16
C ALA A 167 -4.95 18.91 -29.21
N LEU A 168 -5.56 18.44 -30.31
CA LEU A 168 -4.86 17.81 -31.43
C LEU A 168 -3.73 18.69 -31.97
N GLU A 169 -4.03 19.96 -32.29
CA GLU A 169 -3.07 20.90 -32.87
C GLU A 169 -1.89 21.13 -31.90
N LEU A 170 -2.18 21.37 -30.62
CA LEU A 170 -1.16 21.62 -29.59
C LEU A 170 -0.32 20.37 -29.27
N PHE A 171 -0.92 19.17 -29.22
CA PHE A 171 -0.18 17.93 -29.04
C PHE A 171 0.74 17.62 -30.23
N ALA A 172 0.29 17.90 -31.46
CA ALA A 172 1.13 17.72 -32.65
C ALA A 172 2.31 18.69 -32.66
N GLU A 173 2.13 19.92 -32.16
CA GLU A 173 3.17 20.96 -32.08
C GLU A 173 4.32 20.55 -31.15
N ILE A 174 4.02 19.90 -30.01
CA ILE A 174 5.04 19.36 -29.09
C ILE A 174 5.50 17.93 -29.43
N GLY A 175 5.10 17.38 -30.57
CA GLY A 175 5.48 16.03 -30.99
C GLY A 175 4.81 14.87 -30.24
N ALA A 176 3.80 15.14 -29.40
CA ALA A 176 3.00 14.15 -28.68
C ALA A 176 1.94 13.50 -29.59
N TYR A 177 2.41 12.80 -30.64
CA TYR A 177 1.55 12.29 -31.70
C TYR A 177 0.56 11.22 -31.25
N ASP A 178 0.82 10.48 -30.19
CA ASP A 178 -0.12 9.51 -29.62
C ASP A 178 -1.40 10.19 -29.10
N LYS A 179 -1.25 11.29 -28.34
CA LYS A 179 -2.39 12.09 -27.87
C LYS A 179 -3.05 12.90 -29.00
N ALA A 180 -2.28 13.36 -29.97
CA ALA A 180 -2.84 13.99 -31.17
C ALA A 180 -3.70 12.99 -31.98
N VAL A 181 -3.25 11.74 -32.12
CA VAL A 181 -4.02 10.64 -32.74
C VAL A 181 -5.27 10.33 -31.94
N GLU A 182 -5.19 10.28 -30.61
CA GLU A 182 -6.34 10.07 -29.72
C GLU A 182 -7.44 11.12 -29.97
N ALA A 183 -7.09 12.40 -29.92
CA ALA A 183 -8.01 13.50 -30.20
C ALA A 183 -8.57 13.44 -31.64
N SER A 184 -7.72 13.10 -32.62
CA SER A 184 -8.11 12.97 -34.03
C SER A 184 -9.09 11.83 -34.27
N LYS A 185 -8.89 10.67 -33.63
CA LYS A 185 -9.82 9.52 -33.69
C LYS A 185 -11.19 9.90 -33.16
N TRP A 186 -11.25 10.67 -32.07
CA TRP A 186 -12.52 11.17 -31.55
C TRP A 186 -13.23 12.07 -32.57
N LEU A 187 -12.51 13.03 -33.18
CA LEU A 187 -13.06 13.92 -34.20
C LEU A 187 -13.57 13.18 -35.44
N VAL A 188 -12.82 12.20 -35.95
CA VAL A 188 -13.22 11.36 -37.08
C VAL A 188 -14.45 10.52 -36.75
N ARG A 189 -14.53 9.96 -35.53
CA ARG A 189 -15.70 9.19 -35.09
C ARG A 189 -16.95 10.04 -35.03
N ASN A 190 -16.85 11.29 -34.55
CA ASN A 190 -17.98 12.21 -34.42
C ASN A 190 -18.34 12.92 -35.74
N ASN A 191 -17.42 12.97 -36.70
CA ASN A 191 -17.60 13.58 -38.02
C ASN A 191 -17.22 12.60 -39.15
N SER A 192 -17.89 11.44 -39.17
CA SER A 192 -17.51 10.28 -39.97
C SER A 192 -17.41 10.52 -41.49
N ASN A 193 -18.07 11.54 -42.03
CA ASN A 193 -18.03 11.90 -43.46
C ASN A 193 -17.01 13.00 -43.82
N ASN A 194 -16.11 13.37 -42.91
CA ASN A 194 -15.12 14.41 -43.15
C ASN A 194 -13.78 13.81 -43.64
N ASP A 195 -13.59 13.79 -44.96
CA ASP A 195 -12.37 13.25 -45.59
C ASP A 195 -11.08 13.98 -45.15
N LYS A 196 -11.16 15.27 -44.81
CA LYS A 196 -10.01 16.03 -44.33
C LYS A 196 -9.54 15.52 -42.96
N LEU A 197 -10.48 15.22 -42.05
CA LEU A 197 -10.14 14.68 -40.73
C LEU A 197 -9.56 13.27 -40.83
N ARG A 198 -10.09 12.42 -41.72
CA ARG A 198 -9.54 11.07 -41.98
C ARG A 198 -8.12 11.14 -42.55
N PHE A 199 -7.88 12.08 -43.46
CA PHE A 199 -6.56 12.31 -44.02
C PHE A 199 -5.57 12.83 -42.97
N GLN A 200 -6.01 13.74 -42.09
CA GLN A 200 -5.20 14.25 -40.98
C GLN A 200 -4.86 13.13 -39.98
N LEU A 201 -5.82 12.28 -39.61
CA LEU A 201 -5.59 11.13 -38.75
C LEU A 201 -4.50 10.22 -39.33
N LYS A 202 -4.57 9.90 -40.62
CA LYS A 202 -3.57 9.06 -41.29
C LYS A 202 -2.17 9.68 -41.26
N GLN A 203 -2.05 11.00 -41.40
CA GLN A 203 -0.76 11.69 -41.29
C GLN A 203 -0.20 11.64 -39.87
N LEU A 204 -1.06 11.85 -38.86
CA LEU A 204 -0.67 11.76 -37.46
C LEU A 204 -0.24 10.34 -37.08
N GLU A 205 -0.97 9.31 -37.52
CA GLU A 205 -0.59 7.90 -37.30
C GLU A 205 0.75 7.55 -37.98
N ALA A 206 1.03 8.11 -39.15
CA ALA A 206 2.33 7.95 -39.82
C ALA A 206 3.46 8.69 -39.09
N ALA A 207 3.20 9.88 -38.55
CA ALA A 207 4.17 10.62 -37.73
C ALA A 207 4.47 9.90 -36.41
N GLU A 208 3.43 9.39 -35.73
CA GLU A 208 3.56 8.56 -34.53
C GLU A 208 4.42 7.31 -34.80
N TYR A 209 4.11 6.58 -35.88
CA TYR A 209 4.87 5.40 -36.28
C TYR A 209 6.34 5.72 -36.61
N SER A 210 6.58 6.85 -37.28
CA SER A 210 7.94 7.28 -37.65
C SER A 210 8.75 7.67 -36.41
N MET A 211 8.16 8.42 -35.47
CA MET A 211 8.80 8.76 -34.20
C MET A 211 9.10 7.53 -33.34
N ARG A 212 8.18 6.53 -33.29
CA ARG A 212 8.43 5.25 -32.59
C ARG A 212 9.57 4.43 -33.21
N ARG A 213 9.90 4.65 -34.49
CA ARG A 213 10.95 3.90 -35.22
C ARG A 213 12.31 4.58 -35.18
N ASP A 214 12.35 5.90 -35.18
CA ASP A 214 13.59 6.70 -35.15
C ASP A 214 14.21 6.79 -33.75
N SER A 215 13.42 6.51 -32.71
CA SER A 215 13.83 6.49 -31.29
C SER A 215 14.58 5.21 -30.87
N GLY A 216 15.35 4.61 -31.77
CA GLY A 216 16.34 3.60 -31.39
C GLY A 216 17.50 4.27 -30.65
N SER A 217 17.49 4.17 -29.32
CA SER A 217 18.38 4.79 -28.31
C SER A 217 17.88 6.12 -27.73
N GLY A 218 17.29 6.05 -26.52
CA GLY A 218 17.19 7.16 -25.56
C GLY A 218 16.09 8.18 -25.85
N SER A 219 14.83 7.76 -25.86
CA SER A 219 13.70 8.69 -25.96
C SER A 219 13.21 9.12 -24.57
N PHE A 220 12.62 10.31 -24.46
CA PHE A 220 11.87 10.82 -23.30
C PHE A 220 10.89 9.79 -22.68
N ARG A 221 10.34 8.85 -23.47
CA ARG A 221 9.55 7.72 -22.96
C ARG A 221 10.36 6.71 -22.16
N ASP A 222 11.64 6.51 -22.47
CA ASP A 222 12.56 5.71 -21.65
C ASP A 222 12.84 6.42 -20.33
N ASN A 223 12.98 7.75 -20.32
CA ASN A 223 13.13 8.53 -19.08
C ASN A 223 11.84 8.57 -18.24
N ILE A 224 10.63 8.71 -18.81
CA ILE A 224 9.36 8.59 -18.07
C ILE A 224 9.13 7.15 -17.62
N ARG A 225 9.44 6.14 -18.44
CA ARG A 225 9.33 4.74 -18.02
C ARG A 225 10.36 4.43 -16.92
N ASP A 226 11.52 5.10 -16.94
CA ASP A 226 12.53 5.03 -15.88
C ASP A 226 12.12 5.85 -14.65
N GLU A 227 11.42 6.99 -14.77
CA GLU A 227 10.94 7.81 -13.64
C GLU A 227 9.66 7.26 -13.00
N GLU A 228 8.67 6.82 -13.79
CA GLU A 228 7.53 6.04 -13.33
C GLU A 228 8.02 4.70 -12.77
N GLY A 229 8.98 4.04 -13.44
CA GLY A 229 9.66 2.87 -12.93
C GLY A 229 10.34 3.13 -11.60
N GLN A 230 11.03 4.26 -11.44
CA GLN A 230 11.64 4.71 -10.18
C GLN A 230 10.59 5.00 -9.12
N ALA A 231 9.51 5.72 -9.44
CA ALA A 231 8.42 6.01 -8.50
C ALA A 231 7.71 4.73 -8.02
N ILE A 232 7.46 3.78 -8.92
CA ILE A 232 6.91 2.46 -8.57
C ILE A 232 7.92 1.69 -7.71
N THR A 233 9.21 1.74 -8.02
CA THR A 233 10.27 1.11 -7.21
C THR A 233 10.36 1.74 -5.82
N GLU A 234 10.18 3.06 -5.70
CA GLU A 234 10.12 3.77 -4.42
C GLU A 234 8.90 3.33 -3.60
N ILE A 235 7.72 3.23 -4.23
CA ILE A 235 6.50 2.71 -3.58
C ILE A 235 6.68 1.24 -3.16
N GLU A 236 7.33 0.43 -3.99
CA GLU A 236 7.65 -0.98 -3.71
C GLU A 236 8.54 -1.11 -2.46
N ASN A 237 9.56 -0.26 -2.35
CA ASN A 237 10.51 -0.27 -1.23
C ASN A 237 10.02 0.49 0.03
N ALA A 238 8.97 1.30 -0.08
CA ALA A 238 8.48 2.11 1.03
C ALA A 238 7.74 1.27 2.09
N THR A 239 8.10 1.47 3.36
CA THR A 239 7.44 0.82 4.51
C THR A 239 5.99 1.29 4.70
N THR A 240 5.71 2.56 4.39
CA THR A 240 4.39 3.18 4.53
C THR A 240 4.01 3.86 3.23
N VAL A 241 2.83 3.53 2.70
CA VAL A 241 2.31 4.06 1.44
C VAL A 241 0.83 4.36 1.58
N THR A 242 0.33 5.31 0.79
CA THR A 242 -1.10 5.60 0.71
C THR A 242 -1.84 4.54 -0.11
N LEU A 243 -3.17 4.43 0.05
CA LEU A 243 -3.99 3.54 -0.78
C LEU A 243 -3.86 3.86 -2.28
N SER A 244 -3.78 5.14 -2.64
CA SER A 244 -3.59 5.57 -4.03
C SER A 244 -2.25 5.10 -4.61
N GLN A 245 -1.18 5.12 -3.81
CA GLN A 245 0.13 4.60 -4.24
C GLN A 245 0.11 3.08 -4.37
N LEU A 246 -0.63 2.38 -3.52
CA LEU A 246 -0.83 0.93 -3.66
C LEU A 246 -1.62 0.60 -4.94
N ASP A 247 -2.67 1.36 -5.26
CA ASP A 247 -3.42 1.17 -6.50
C ASP A 247 -2.53 1.41 -7.74
N GLN A 248 -1.64 2.41 -7.70
CA GLN A 248 -0.62 2.64 -8.74
C GLN A 248 0.35 1.45 -8.87
N LEU A 249 0.88 0.96 -7.75
CA LEU A 249 1.76 -0.22 -7.72
C LEU A 249 1.06 -1.46 -8.30
N ILE A 250 -0.18 -1.73 -7.90
CA ILE A 250 -0.95 -2.87 -8.38
C ILE A 250 -1.21 -2.74 -9.89
N ALA A 251 -1.58 -1.56 -10.37
CA ALA A 251 -1.79 -1.31 -11.80
C ALA A 251 -0.51 -1.56 -12.61
N ALA A 252 0.64 -1.09 -12.12
CA ALA A 252 1.94 -1.34 -12.75
C ALA A 252 2.28 -2.84 -12.78
N LYS A 253 2.12 -3.56 -11.66
CA LYS A 253 2.39 -5.02 -11.62
C LYS A 253 1.41 -5.83 -12.47
N ARG A 254 0.18 -5.36 -12.66
CA ARG A 254 -0.77 -5.98 -13.62
C ARG A 254 -0.30 -5.80 -15.05
N ALA A 255 0.14 -4.60 -15.42
CA ALA A 255 0.72 -4.37 -16.75
C ALA A 255 1.95 -5.26 -17.00
N ASP A 256 2.82 -5.43 -16.00
CA ASP A 256 3.97 -6.34 -16.08
C ASP A 256 3.52 -7.79 -16.40
N VAL A 257 2.46 -8.27 -15.73
CA VAL A 257 1.89 -9.62 -15.98
C VAL A 257 1.21 -9.69 -17.35
N GLU A 258 0.56 -8.63 -17.82
CA GLU A 258 -0.06 -8.60 -19.16
C GLU A 258 0.98 -8.67 -20.29
N GLU A 259 2.14 -8.03 -20.11
CA GLU A 259 3.26 -8.11 -21.06
C GLU A 259 3.85 -9.54 -21.12
N GLU A 260 4.03 -10.19 -19.97
CA GLU A 260 4.58 -11.55 -19.87
C GLU A 260 3.72 -12.47 -18.97
N PRO A 261 2.59 -12.99 -19.47
CA PRO A 261 1.61 -13.72 -18.66
C PRO A 261 2.10 -15.05 -18.08
N ASN A 262 3.20 -15.58 -18.61
CA ASN A 262 3.80 -16.84 -18.17
C ASN A 262 4.97 -16.63 -17.20
N ASP A 263 5.34 -15.39 -16.90
CA ASP A 263 6.41 -15.11 -15.93
C ASP A 263 5.89 -15.26 -14.49
N THR A 264 6.37 -16.30 -13.81
CA THR A 264 6.03 -16.58 -12.41
C THR A 264 6.46 -15.45 -11.46
N ASP A 265 7.60 -14.81 -11.68
CA ASP A 265 8.09 -13.74 -10.78
C ASP A 265 7.17 -12.51 -10.84
N ARG A 266 6.75 -12.12 -12.04
CA ARG A 266 5.79 -11.01 -12.23
C ARG A 266 4.45 -11.30 -11.58
N LYS A 267 3.92 -12.52 -11.75
CA LYS A 267 2.70 -12.97 -11.06
C LYS A 267 2.84 -12.83 -9.54
N LEU A 268 3.95 -13.29 -8.97
CA LEU A 268 4.18 -13.24 -7.52
C LEU A 268 4.35 -11.81 -7.00
N LYS A 269 5.02 -10.93 -7.74
CA LYS A 269 5.12 -9.49 -7.42
C LYS A 269 3.75 -8.81 -7.40
N LEU A 270 2.87 -9.16 -8.34
CA LEU A 270 1.48 -8.70 -8.32
C LEU A 270 0.74 -9.21 -7.06
N ALA A 271 0.85 -10.50 -6.74
CA ALA A 271 0.24 -11.06 -5.53
C ALA A 271 0.73 -10.35 -4.26
N ASP A 272 2.03 -10.08 -4.14
CA ASP A 272 2.59 -9.37 -2.98
C ASP A 272 2.12 -7.91 -2.91
N ALA A 273 1.99 -7.20 -4.04
CA ALA A 273 1.41 -5.86 -4.08
C ALA A 273 -0.07 -5.84 -3.65
N LEU A 274 -0.86 -6.81 -4.12
CA LEU A 274 -2.27 -6.97 -3.74
C LEU A 274 -2.44 -7.21 -2.23
N LEU A 275 -1.56 -8.01 -1.63
CA LEU A 275 -1.61 -8.30 -0.19
C LEU A 275 -1.31 -7.08 0.69
N ARG A 276 -0.62 -6.05 0.19
CA ARG A 276 -0.36 -4.80 0.93
C ARG A 276 -1.62 -3.96 1.13
N LYS A 277 -2.67 -4.18 0.33
CA LYS A 277 -3.95 -3.44 0.45
C LYS A 277 -4.79 -3.90 1.64
N GLU A 278 -4.57 -5.12 2.13
CA GLU A 278 -5.31 -5.74 3.24
C GLU A 278 -6.84 -5.78 3.03
N GLU A 279 -7.29 -5.75 1.78
CA GLU A 279 -8.68 -5.85 1.36
C GLU A 279 -9.01 -7.27 0.90
N MET A 280 -10.25 -7.71 1.16
CA MET A 280 -10.68 -9.09 0.90
C MET A 280 -10.60 -9.45 -0.59
N ASP A 281 -11.02 -8.56 -1.48
CA ASP A 281 -11.01 -8.83 -2.93
C ASP A 281 -9.58 -8.95 -3.47
N SER A 282 -8.68 -8.06 -3.05
CA SER A 282 -7.26 -8.12 -3.45
C SER A 282 -6.55 -9.36 -2.91
N GLU A 283 -6.87 -9.77 -1.69
CA GLU A 283 -6.32 -11.01 -1.12
C GLU A 283 -6.84 -12.27 -1.82
N ASN A 284 -8.11 -12.28 -2.25
CA ASN A 284 -8.67 -13.39 -3.02
C ASN A 284 -7.99 -13.50 -4.39
N GLU A 285 -7.75 -12.38 -5.07
CA GLU A 285 -6.95 -12.35 -6.30
C GLU A 285 -5.52 -12.85 -6.07
N ALA A 286 -4.88 -12.45 -4.97
CA ALA A 286 -3.56 -12.96 -4.61
C ALA A 286 -3.58 -14.48 -4.35
N ILE A 287 -4.64 -15.01 -3.70
CA ILE A 287 -4.83 -16.45 -3.53
C ILE A 287 -4.93 -17.17 -4.87
N ASP A 288 -5.71 -16.64 -5.81
CA ASP A 288 -5.87 -17.23 -7.15
C ASP A 288 -4.53 -17.27 -7.90
N ILE A 289 -3.73 -16.20 -7.79
CA ILE A 289 -2.38 -16.16 -8.36
C ILE A 289 -1.48 -17.21 -7.71
N TYR A 290 -1.43 -17.27 -6.38
CA TYR A 290 -0.62 -18.27 -5.67
C TYR A 290 -1.07 -19.71 -5.99
N GLN A 291 -2.37 -19.93 -6.19
CA GLN A 291 -2.93 -21.22 -6.58
C GLN A 291 -2.49 -21.59 -8.00
N SER A 292 -2.61 -20.68 -8.97
CA SER A 292 -2.11 -20.88 -10.34
C SER A 292 -0.62 -21.23 -10.36
N VAL A 293 0.20 -20.49 -9.61
CA VAL A 293 1.64 -20.75 -9.52
C VAL A 293 1.93 -22.10 -8.83
N PHE A 294 1.15 -22.48 -7.82
CA PHE A 294 1.25 -23.81 -7.21
C PHE A 294 0.91 -24.91 -8.20
N ASP A 295 -0.18 -24.78 -8.96
CA ASP A 295 -0.61 -25.79 -9.93
C ASP A 295 0.43 -25.98 -11.04
N GLU A 296 1.10 -24.90 -11.44
CA GLU A 296 2.19 -24.92 -12.43
C GLU A 296 3.49 -25.54 -11.88
N THR A 297 3.87 -25.20 -10.64
CA THR A 297 5.21 -25.50 -10.11
C THR A 297 5.26 -26.66 -9.11
N SER A 298 4.11 -27.04 -8.55
CA SER A 298 3.96 -27.96 -7.41
C SER A 298 4.80 -27.58 -6.18
N GLN A 299 5.26 -26.33 -6.08
CA GLN A 299 6.07 -25.88 -4.94
C GLN A 299 5.20 -25.58 -3.73
N TYR A 300 5.27 -26.44 -2.71
CA TYR A 300 4.42 -26.39 -1.51
C TYR A 300 4.44 -25.04 -0.76
N ARG A 301 5.52 -24.24 -0.87
CA ARG A 301 5.60 -22.88 -0.29
C ARG A 301 4.43 -21.97 -0.70
N TYR A 302 3.86 -22.15 -1.89
CA TYR A 302 2.73 -21.32 -2.34
C TYR A 302 1.43 -21.73 -1.69
N LYS A 303 1.23 -23.02 -1.40
CA LYS A 303 0.11 -23.50 -0.58
C LYS A 303 0.18 -22.96 0.84
N VAL A 304 1.38 -22.89 1.43
CA VAL A 304 1.62 -22.25 2.73
C VAL A 304 1.19 -20.77 2.69
N LYS A 305 1.54 -20.04 1.62
CA LYS A 305 1.12 -18.63 1.45
C LYS A 305 -0.40 -18.48 1.39
N ILE A 306 -1.10 -19.33 0.64
CA ILE A 306 -2.57 -19.35 0.58
C ILE A 306 -3.15 -19.57 1.99
N GLY A 307 -2.66 -20.57 2.71
CA GLY A 307 -3.09 -20.84 4.08
C GLY A 307 -2.88 -19.64 5.01
N ASP A 308 -1.74 -18.95 4.92
CA ASP A 308 -1.45 -17.76 5.72
C ASP A 308 -2.44 -16.61 5.44
N ILE A 309 -2.81 -16.39 4.18
CA ILE A 309 -3.80 -15.36 3.78
C ILE A 309 -5.18 -15.70 4.35
N LEU A 310 -5.63 -16.94 4.18
CA LEU A 310 -6.92 -17.42 4.70
C LEU A 310 -7.01 -17.32 6.23
N MET A 311 -5.92 -17.64 6.94
CA MET A 311 -5.85 -17.44 8.40
C MET A 311 -5.98 -15.97 8.77
N LYS A 312 -5.31 -15.06 8.05
CA LYS A 312 -5.42 -13.60 8.30
C LYS A 312 -6.84 -13.09 8.07
N GLN A 313 -7.48 -13.46 6.96
CA GLN A 313 -8.87 -13.12 6.67
C GLN A 313 -9.81 -13.57 7.79
N THR A 314 -9.70 -14.83 8.20
CA THR A 314 -10.51 -15.42 9.25
C THR A 314 -10.29 -14.72 10.60
N ASN A 315 -9.04 -14.39 10.93
CA ASN A 315 -8.69 -13.64 12.13
C ASN A 315 -9.33 -12.24 12.13
N ARG A 316 -9.31 -11.51 11.01
CA ARG A 316 -9.97 -10.19 10.91
C ARG A 316 -11.49 -10.31 11.11
N LYS A 317 -12.13 -11.30 10.49
CA LYS A 317 -13.58 -11.57 10.67
C LYS A 317 -13.93 -11.87 12.14
N ILE A 318 -13.17 -12.75 12.78
CA ILE A 318 -13.38 -13.12 14.19
C ILE A 318 -13.15 -11.93 15.12
N ARG A 319 -12.15 -11.08 14.82
CA ARG A 319 -11.91 -9.84 15.56
C ARG A 319 -13.11 -8.89 15.46
N ALA A 320 -13.65 -8.68 14.27
CA ALA A 320 -14.84 -7.84 14.08
C ALA A 320 -16.05 -8.38 14.85
N LEU A 321 -16.29 -9.70 14.80
CA LEU A 321 -17.37 -10.33 15.59
C LEU A 321 -17.16 -10.15 17.10
N ARG A 322 -15.91 -10.24 17.58
CA ARG A 322 -15.57 -10.03 18.98
C ARG A 322 -15.82 -8.59 19.42
N GLU A 323 -15.43 -7.62 18.60
CA GLU A 323 -15.65 -6.19 18.86
C GLU A 323 -17.15 -5.87 18.94
N GLN A 324 -17.94 -6.37 17.98
CA GLN A 324 -19.40 -6.23 18.03
C GLN A 324 -20.02 -6.87 19.29
N LEU A 325 -19.49 -8.01 19.74
CA LEU A 325 -20.00 -8.70 20.93
C LEU A 325 -19.62 -7.98 22.24
N GLN A 326 -18.55 -7.17 22.23
CA GLN A 326 -18.24 -6.28 23.34
C GLN A 326 -19.26 -5.15 23.47
N ASP A 327 -19.77 -4.66 22.35
CA ASP A 327 -20.78 -3.59 22.30
C ASP A 327 -22.20 -4.10 22.62
N ASP A 328 -22.52 -5.33 22.22
CA ASP A 328 -23.81 -5.98 22.51
C ASP A 328 -23.63 -7.40 23.09
N THR A 329 -23.24 -7.44 24.37
CA THR A 329 -22.99 -8.69 25.12
C THR A 329 -24.22 -9.59 25.29
N SER A 330 -25.43 -9.07 25.02
CA SER A 330 -26.69 -9.80 25.14
C SER A 330 -27.13 -10.50 23.85
N ASN A 331 -26.44 -10.24 22.74
CA ASN A 331 -26.79 -10.77 21.43
C ASN A 331 -26.41 -12.24 21.28
N GLU A 332 -27.37 -13.12 21.54
CA GLU A 332 -27.17 -14.57 21.45
C GLU A 332 -26.85 -15.06 20.03
N GLN A 333 -27.33 -14.38 18.98
CA GLN A 333 -26.99 -14.76 17.60
C GLN A 333 -25.52 -14.44 17.30
N LEU A 334 -25.07 -13.22 17.64
CA LEU A 334 -23.68 -12.81 17.45
C LEU A 334 -22.69 -13.68 18.23
N LYS A 335 -23.08 -14.09 19.44
CA LYS A 335 -22.31 -15.04 20.26
C LYS A 335 -22.19 -16.40 19.59
N LYS A 336 -23.27 -16.92 18.99
CA LYS A 336 -23.23 -18.17 18.20
C LYS A 336 -22.35 -18.03 16.97
N ASP A 337 -22.47 -16.92 16.23
CA ASP A 337 -21.67 -16.66 15.03
C ASP A 337 -20.18 -16.57 15.36
N TYR A 338 -19.83 -15.90 16.46
CA TYR A 338 -18.46 -15.84 16.97
C TYR A 338 -17.93 -17.22 17.34
N GLN A 339 -18.71 -18.02 18.08
CA GLN A 339 -18.31 -19.38 18.49
C GLN A 339 -18.13 -20.30 17.29
N GLU A 340 -19.05 -20.27 16.32
CA GLU A 340 -18.96 -21.07 15.11
C GLU A 340 -17.76 -20.65 14.25
N ALA A 341 -17.52 -19.34 14.08
CA ALA A 341 -16.35 -18.85 13.36
C ALA A 341 -15.03 -19.30 14.02
N ARG A 342 -14.94 -19.27 15.36
CA ARG A 342 -13.77 -19.77 16.11
C ARG A 342 -13.57 -21.27 15.93
N LYS A 343 -14.67 -22.04 15.91
CA LYS A 343 -14.61 -23.50 15.68
C LYS A 343 -14.14 -23.82 14.26
N GLN A 344 -14.69 -23.15 13.25
CA GLN A 344 -14.30 -23.33 11.86
C GLN A 344 -12.84 -22.95 11.63
N GLN A 345 -12.38 -21.83 12.23
CA GLN A 345 -10.98 -21.45 12.22
C GLN A 345 -10.08 -22.56 12.77
N LEU A 346 -10.42 -23.11 13.95
CA LEU A 346 -9.61 -24.14 14.58
C LEU A 346 -9.52 -25.42 13.74
N VAL A 347 -10.63 -25.82 13.10
CA VAL A 347 -10.66 -26.97 12.18
C VAL A 347 -9.76 -26.73 10.97
N PHE A 348 -9.85 -25.54 10.36
CA PHE A 348 -8.99 -25.16 9.24
C PHE A 348 -7.51 -25.17 9.65
N ASP A 349 -7.18 -24.50 10.75
CA ASP A 349 -5.81 -24.36 11.24
C ASP A 349 -5.18 -25.71 11.57
N LEU A 350 -5.93 -26.62 12.18
CA LEU A 350 -5.48 -27.99 12.46
C LEU A 350 -5.06 -28.70 11.18
N LYS A 351 -5.92 -28.67 10.15
CA LYS A 351 -5.64 -29.31 8.87
C LYS A 351 -4.42 -28.69 8.19
N GLU A 352 -4.32 -27.36 8.22
CA GLU A 352 -3.24 -26.62 7.59
C GLU A 352 -1.89 -26.91 8.27
N TYR A 353 -1.81 -26.87 9.61
CA TYR A 353 -0.57 -27.17 10.32
C TYR A 353 -0.20 -28.66 10.30
N ASP A 354 -1.17 -29.56 10.29
CA ASP A 354 -0.92 -30.99 10.09
C ASP A 354 -0.27 -31.24 8.72
N GLU A 355 -0.80 -30.61 7.66
CA GLU A 355 -0.21 -30.72 6.33
C GLU A 355 1.19 -30.09 6.27
N ARG A 356 1.42 -28.95 6.91
CA ARG A 356 2.74 -28.30 6.97
C ARG A 356 3.77 -29.18 7.66
N VAL A 357 3.42 -29.81 8.78
CA VAL A 357 4.32 -30.73 9.49
C VAL A 357 4.61 -31.99 8.66
N LYS A 358 3.65 -32.49 7.88
CA LYS A 358 3.90 -33.61 6.95
C LYS A 358 4.93 -33.26 5.86
N ASN A 359 4.87 -32.04 5.33
CA ASN A 359 5.81 -31.58 4.30
C ASN A 359 7.17 -31.12 4.87
N TYR A 360 7.20 -30.62 6.11
CA TYR A 360 8.41 -30.14 6.79
C TYR A 360 8.56 -30.80 8.17
N PRO A 361 8.83 -32.11 8.25
CA PRO A 361 8.75 -32.90 9.49
C PRO A 361 9.84 -32.56 10.51
N THR A 362 10.91 -31.89 10.10
CA THR A 362 12.02 -31.46 10.97
C THR A 362 11.84 -30.05 11.53
N ASP A 363 10.82 -29.30 11.10
CA ASP A 363 10.56 -27.96 11.60
C ASP A 363 9.86 -28.03 12.96
N LEU A 364 10.64 -27.77 14.01
CA LEU A 364 10.15 -27.76 15.40
C LEU A 364 9.18 -26.61 15.68
N GLY A 365 9.27 -25.50 14.92
CA GLY A 365 8.35 -24.37 15.01
C GLY A 365 6.97 -24.72 14.48
N LEU A 366 6.89 -25.44 13.36
CA LEU A 366 5.62 -25.94 12.83
C LEU A 366 4.98 -26.97 13.76
N LYS A 367 5.78 -27.86 14.37
CA LYS A 367 5.28 -28.78 15.41
C LYS A 367 4.70 -28.01 16.59
N PHE A 368 5.39 -26.98 17.08
CA PHE A 368 4.86 -26.14 18.16
C PHE A 368 3.49 -25.54 17.81
N GLU A 369 3.32 -24.97 16.62
CA GLU A 369 2.04 -24.40 16.19
C GLU A 369 0.94 -25.48 16.04
N LEU A 370 1.27 -26.66 15.50
CA LEU A 370 0.34 -27.79 15.45
C LEU A 370 -0.10 -28.20 16.87
N GLY A 371 0.85 -28.34 17.80
CA GLY A 371 0.56 -28.68 19.20
C GLY A 371 -0.37 -27.67 19.86
N ARG A 372 -0.21 -26.37 19.56
CA ARG A 372 -1.11 -25.32 20.06
C ARG A 372 -2.53 -25.50 19.54
N ARG A 373 -2.72 -25.85 18.26
CA ARG A 373 -4.07 -26.10 17.72
C ARG A 373 -4.66 -27.39 18.28
N GLN A 374 -3.87 -28.46 18.42
CA GLN A 374 -4.31 -29.71 19.05
C GLN A 374 -4.77 -29.48 20.50
N HIS A 375 -3.99 -28.71 21.27
CA HIS A 375 -4.35 -28.33 22.64
C HIS A 375 -5.65 -27.53 22.70
N GLN A 376 -5.83 -26.55 21.82
CA GLN A 376 -7.06 -25.76 21.72
C GLN A 376 -8.28 -26.61 21.34
N ALA A 377 -8.08 -27.63 20.51
CA ALA A 377 -9.13 -28.56 20.11
C ALA A 377 -9.43 -29.66 21.15
N GLY A 378 -8.68 -29.70 22.25
CA GLY A 378 -8.82 -30.75 23.26
C GLY A 378 -8.24 -32.10 22.83
N MET A 379 -7.45 -32.16 21.76
CA MET A 379 -6.71 -33.34 21.32
C MET A 379 -5.47 -33.51 22.19
N ILE A 380 -5.68 -33.80 23.49
CA ILE A 380 -4.64 -33.69 24.51
C ILE A 380 -3.51 -34.70 24.30
N ASP A 381 -3.82 -35.94 23.90
CA ASP A 381 -2.80 -36.97 23.68
C ASP A 381 -1.89 -36.62 22.48
N ASP A 382 -2.47 -36.12 21.39
CA ASP A 382 -1.71 -35.66 20.22
C ASP A 382 -0.86 -34.42 20.57
N ALA A 383 -1.44 -33.48 21.34
CA ALA A 383 -0.73 -32.30 21.79
C ALA A 383 0.50 -32.66 22.64
N ILE A 384 0.39 -33.64 23.55
CA ILE A 384 1.52 -34.14 24.34
C ILE A 384 2.65 -34.61 23.44
N GLY A 385 2.37 -35.52 22.50
CA GLY A 385 3.38 -36.06 21.58
C GLY A 385 4.04 -34.96 20.76
N THR A 386 3.25 -34.00 20.27
CA THR A 386 3.76 -32.88 19.48
C THR A 386 4.62 -31.93 20.32
N PHE A 387 4.22 -31.57 21.54
CA PHE A 387 4.98 -30.67 22.40
C PHE A 387 6.27 -31.31 22.96
N GLN A 388 6.29 -32.62 23.18
CA GLN A 388 7.51 -33.35 23.55
C GLN A 388 8.61 -33.20 22.49
N ILE A 389 8.25 -33.09 21.21
CA ILE A 389 9.19 -32.82 20.13
C ILE A 389 9.47 -31.32 20.05
N ALA A 390 8.44 -30.48 20.08
CA ALA A 390 8.58 -29.02 19.94
C ALA A 390 9.48 -28.39 21.02
N LYS A 391 9.51 -28.94 22.24
CA LYS A 391 10.36 -28.41 23.33
C LYS A 391 11.87 -28.52 23.06
N GLN A 392 12.27 -29.29 22.06
CA GLN A 392 13.68 -29.37 21.63
C GLN A 392 14.17 -28.05 21.04
N ASP A 393 13.28 -27.22 20.47
CA ASP A 393 13.62 -25.89 19.95
C ASP A 393 13.99 -24.94 21.10
N PRO A 394 15.24 -24.45 21.18
CA PRO A 394 15.67 -23.54 22.23
C PRO A 394 14.83 -22.26 22.33
N LYS A 395 14.28 -21.76 21.21
CA LYS A 395 13.46 -20.54 21.19
C LYS A 395 12.06 -20.76 21.76
N ARG A 396 11.57 -22.00 21.74
CA ARG A 396 10.20 -22.36 22.12
C ARG A 396 10.13 -23.29 23.33
N ARG A 397 11.28 -23.73 23.86
CA ARG A 397 11.37 -24.68 24.98
C ARG A 397 10.48 -24.31 26.15
N SER A 398 10.62 -23.09 26.69
CA SER A 398 9.84 -22.64 27.86
C SER A 398 8.34 -22.65 27.59
N ILE A 399 7.89 -22.14 26.44
CA ILE A 399 6.47 -22.08 26.10
C ILE A 399 5.90 -23.46 25.71
N ALA A 400 6.70 -24.33 25.11
CA ALA A 400 6.31 -25.71 24.84
C ALA A 400 6.18 -26.51 26.14
N SER A 401 7.08 -26.30 27.11
CA SER A 401 6.97 -26.88 28.46
C SER A 401 5.71 -26.41 29.19
N TYR A 402 5.32 -25.14 29.03
CA TYR A 402 4.04 -24.64 29.55
C TYR A 402 2.85 -25.44 29.01
N PHE A 403 2.74 -25.57 27.69
CA PHE A 403 1.62 -26.31 27.09
C PHE A 403 1.67 -27.81 27.41
N LEU A 404 2.86 -28.42 27.44
CA LEU A 404 3.03 -29.83 27.80
C LEU A 404 2.62 -30.08 29.26
N GLY A 405 3.02 -29.22 30.19
CA GLY A 405 2.57 -29.27 31.58
C GLY A 405 1.05 -29.13 31.71
N ASP A 406 0.42 -28.24 30.94
CA ASP A 406 -1.05 -28.08 30.96
C ASP A 406 -1.75 -29.34 30.43
N CYS A 407 -1.19 -29.96 29.39
CA CYS A 407 -1.71 -31.24 28.88
C CYS A 407 -1.63 -32.34 29.94
N TYR A 408 -0.50 -32.47 30.63
CA TYR A 408 -0.35 -33.44 31.73
C TYR A 408 -1.32 -33.17 32.87
N LEU A 409 -1.56 -31.91 33.25
CA LEU A 409 -2.58 -31.59 34.24
C LEU A 409 -3.99 -31.95 33.80
N LYS A 410 -4.33 -31.76 32.52
CA LYS A 410 -5.62 -32.21 31.95
C LYS A 410 -5.76 -33.74 31.96
N LYS A 411 -4.65 -34.49 31.93
CA LYS A 411 -4.63 -35.96 32.09
C LYS A 411 -4.60 -36.41 33.56
N GLY A 412 -4.43 -35.49 34.52
CA GLY A 412 -4.27 -35.79 35.94
C GLY A 412 -2.87 -36.29 36.33
N TRP A 413 -1.88 -36.07 35.47
CA TRP A 413 -0.47 -36.47 35.62
C TRP A 413 0.32 -35.31 36.24
N ALA A 414 0.08 -35.09 37.54
CA ALA A 414 0.62 -33.93 38.24
C ALA A 414 2.15 -33.98 38.41
N ASP A 415 2.74 -35.16 38.56
CA ASP A 415 4.19 -35.30 38.76
C ASP A 415 4.95 -34.95 37.48
N GLU A 416 4.51 -35.48 36.34
CA GLU A 416 5.06 -35.19 35.02
C GLU A 416 4.90 -33.70 34.65
N ALA A 417 3.78 -33.08 35.06
CA ALA A 417 3.57 -31.64 34.92
C ALA A 417 4.59 -30.84 35.74
N ILE A 418 4.80 -31.19 37.02
CA ILE A 418 5.76 -30.52 37.90
C ILE A 418 7.16 -30.55 37.29
N ASP A 419 7.65 -31.73 36.89
CA ASP A 419 8.99 -31.90 36.34
C ASP A 419 9.17 -31.10 35.05
N THR A 420 8.19 -31.18 34.15
CA THR A 420 8.21 -30.46 32.86
C THR A 420 8.20 -28.94 33.05
N LEU A 421 7.41 -28.44 34.01
CA LEU A 421 7.31 -27.01 34.28
C LEU A 421 8.57 -26.47 34.96
N LYS A 422 9.16 -27.24 35.90
CA LYS A 422 10.46 -26.91 36.49
C LYS A 422 11.56 -26.84 35.44
N GLU A 423 11.61 -27.82 34.52
CA GLU A 423 12.53 -27.77 33.36
C GLU A 423 12.29 -26.51 32.52
N GLY A 424 11.03 -26.18 32.23
CA GLY A 424 10.64 -24.99 31.47
C GLY A 424 11.11 -23.68 32.13
N ILE A 425 10.94 -23.55 33.44
CA ILE A 425 11.38 -22.39 34.23
C ILE A 425 12.90 -22.28 34.24
N GLN A 426 13.62 -23.38 34.46
CA GLN A 426 15.09 -23.38 34.47
C GLN A 426 15.69 -22.93 33.13
N ASN A 427 15.03 -23.25 32.02
CA ASN A 427 15.47 -22.87 30.68
C ASN A 427 15.04 -21.44 30.27
N HIS A 428 14.15 -20.79 31.04
CA HIS A 428 13.64 -19.47 30.74
C HIS A 428 14.52 -18.38 31.34
N LYS A 429 15.12 -17.53 30.49
CA LYS A 429 16.14 -16.57 30.91
C LYS A 429 15.60 -15.23 31.40
N VAL A 430 14.33 -14.92 31.12
CA VAL A 430 13.73 -13.63 31.45
C VAL A 430 12.84 -13.81 32.69
N PRO A 431 13.27 -13.35 33.87
CA PRO A 431 12.43 -13.41 35.06
C PRO A 431 11.19 -12.52 34.89
N ASP A 432 10.09 -12.92 35.54
CA ASP A 432 8.85 -12.14 35.70
C ASP A 432 8.13 -11.68 34.42
N ASP A 433 8.57 -12.11 33.23
CA ASP A 433 7.79 -11.90 32.02
C ASP A 433 6.53 -12.78 32.01
N ARG A 434 5.68 -12.57 31.01
CA ARG A 434 4.40 -13.29 30.91
C ARG A 434 4.59 -14.82 30.89
N ILE A 435 5.64 -15.32 30.23
CA ILE A 435 5.89 -16.76 30.13
C ILE A 435 6.35 -17.31 31.47
N ALA A 436 7.23 -16.60 32.18
CA ALA A 436 7.67 -16.96 33.52
C ALA A 436 6.48 -17.03 34.48
N LEU A 437 5.57 -16.05 34.45
CA LEU A 437 4.37 -16.05 35.28
C LEU A 437 3.40 -17.18 34.90
N ASP A 438 3.18 -17.43 33.60
CA ASP A 438 2.32 -18.52 33.12
C ASP A 438 2.86 -19.90 33.54
N LEU A 439 4.18 -20.11 33.47
CA LEU A 439 4.86 -21.33 33.93
C LEU A 439 4.74 -21.52 35.45
N ASN A 440 5.09 -20.50 36.23
CA ASN A 440 5.03 -20.57 37.69
C ASN A 440 3.61 -20.78 38.20
N TYR A 441 2.62 -20.11 37.59
CA TYR A 441 1.23 -20.29 37.95
C TYR A 441 0.76 -21.73 37.71
N LEU A 442 1.16 -22.32 36.58
CA LEU A 442 0.80 -23.69 36.27
C LEU A 442 1.55 -24.70 37.15
N LEU A 443 2.81 -24.41 37.53
CA LEU A 443 3.57 -25.23 38.46
C LEU A 443 2.93 -25.20 39.86
N MET A 444 2.51 -24.03 40.33
CA MET A 444 1.74 -23.87 41.56
C MET A 444 0.46 -24.73 41.53
N ASP A 445 -0.30 -24.69 40.42
CA ASP A 445 -1.51 -25.51 40.26
C ASP A 445 -1.20 -27.02 40.27
N ALA A 446 -0.11 -27.44 39.64
CA ALA A 446 0.34 -28.82 39.62
C ALA A 446 0.72 -29.32 41.02
N LEU A 447 1.49 -28.51 41.76
CA LEU A 447 1.91 -28.79 43.14
C LEU A 447 0.72 -28.85 44.09
N GLU A 448 -0.24 -27.93 43.98
CA GLU A 448 -1.47 -27.94 44.79
C GLU A 448 -2.28 -29.23 44.59
N LYS A 449 -2.45 -29.65 43.32
CA LYS A 449 -3.13 -30.89 42.96
C LYS A 449 -2.40 -32.12 43.48
N ALA A 450 -1.07 -32.15 43.34
CA ALA A 450 -0.24 -33.25 43.85
C ALA A 450 -0.28 -33.30 45.39
N ALA A 451 -0.15 -32.17 46.08
CA ALA A 451 -0.23 -32.04 47.52
C ALA A 451 -1.57 -32.54 48.07
N THR A 452 -2.67 -32.15 47.43
CA THR A 452 -4.02 -32.59 47.83
C THR A 452 -4.21 -34.09 47.62
N LYS A 453 -3.78 -34.62 46.47
CA LYS A 453 -3.94 -36.06 46.14
C LYS A 453 -3.07 -36.97 47.01
N LYS A 454 -1.87 -36.51 47.37
CA LYS A 454 -0.88 -37.27 48.14
C LYS A 454 -0.87 -36.93 49.63
N GLU A 455 -1.73 -36.01 50.06
CA GLU A 455 -1.74 -35.44 51.42
C GLU A 455 -0.34 -34.98 51.87
N ASN A 456 0.37 -34.27 50.99
CA ASN A 456 1.78 -33.90 51.20
C ASN A 456 1.94 -32.41 51.48
N VAL A 457 2.30 -32.08 52.73
CA VAL A 457 2.48 -30.69 53.20
C VAL A 457 3.65 -29.96 52.54
N GLU A 458 4.73 -30.65 52.18
CA GLU A 458 5.91 -30.02 51.57
C GLU A 458 5.59 -29.52 50.15
N LEU A 459 4.82 -30.30 49.39
CA LEU A 459 4.30 -29.85 48.08
C LEU A 459 3.35 -28.65 48.23
N ALA A 460 2.53 -28.62 49.28
CA ALA A 460 1.64 -27.49 49.55
C ALA A 460 2.42 -26.22 49.91
N LYS A 461 3.50 -26.34 50.69
CA LYS A 461 4.41 -25.24 51.02
C LYS A 461 5.11 -24.71 49.76
N GLU A 462 5.63 -25.60 48.91
CA GLU A 462 6.26 -25.21 47.65
C GLU A 462 5.27 -24.46 46.74
N ALA A 463 4.04 -24.96 46.60
CA ALA A 463 2.98 -24.26 45.86
C ALA A 463 2.72 -22.85 46.42
N ARG A 464 2.58 -22.73 47.74
CA ARG A 464 2.35 -21.45 48.43
C ARG A 464 3.50 -20.47 48.18
N ASP A 465 4.75 -20.93 48.22
CA ASP A 465 5.92 -20.07 48.05
C ASP A 465 6.01 -19.55 46.61
N ILE A 466 5.75 -20.40 45.61
CA ILE A 466 5.62 -19.98 44.20
C ILE A 466 4.48 -18.97 44.04
N GLY A 467 3.31 -19.25 44.63
CA GLY A 467 2.17 -18.33 44.58
C GLY A 467 2.48 -16.97 45.22
N SER A 468 3.25 -16.95 46.30
CA SER A 468 3.71 -15.72 46.95
C SER A 468 4.61 -14.91 46.02
N ASN A 469 5.52 -15.56 45.30
CA ASN A 469 6.39 -14.89 44.33
C ASN A 469 5.58 -14.27 43.18
N ILE A 470 4.58 -15.00 42.65
CA ILE A 470 3.67 -14.47 41.62
C ILE A 470 2.91 -13.25 42.15
N LEU A 471 2.38 -13.32 43.39
CA LEU A 471 1.63 -12.22 44.02
C LEU A 471 2.50 -10.97 44.21
N GLN A 472 3.78 -11.16 44.60
CA GLN A 472 4.75 -10.08 44.75
C GLN A 472 5.12 -9.44 43.40
N ALA A 473 5.33 -10.26 42.37
CA ALA A 473 5.63 -9.78 41.03
C ALA A 473 4.43 -9.06 40.39
N ASN A 474 3.23 -9.62 40.52
CA ASN A 474 2.00 -9.04 39.98
C ASN A 474 0.78 -9.48 40.77
N ILE A 475 0.32 -8.59 41.65
CA ILE A 475 -0.84 -8.80 42.52
C ILE A 475 -2.16 -9.00 41.75
N ASN A 476 -2.23 -8.54 40.49
CA ASN A 476 -3.42 -8.64 39.63
C ASN A 476 -3.31 -9.79 38.61
N TYR A 477 -2.32 -10.66 38.75
CA TYR A 477 -2.14 -11.78 37.84
C TYR A 477 -3.20 -12.86 38.06
N ARG A 478 -4.15 -12.97 37.13
CA ARG A 478 -5.28 -13.92 37.18
C ARG A 478 -6.02 -13.83 38.53
N ASP A 479 -6.24 -14.97 39.18
CA ASP A 479 -6.92 -15.14 40.47
C ASP A 479 -5.94 -15.38 41.64
N ILE A 480 -4.68 -14.94 41.52
CA ILE A 480 -3.62 -15.29 42.47
C ILE A 480 -3.93 -14.92 43.93
N LYS A 481 -4.67 -13.83 44.17
CA LYS A 481 -5.11 -13.42 45.52
C LYS A 481 -5.94 -14.51 46.19
N ASP A 482 -6.89 -15.09 45.45
CA ASP A 482 -7.80 -16.12 45.96
C ASP A 482 -7.08 -17.47 46.09
N ARG A 483 -6.20 -17.78 45.11
CA ARG A 483 -5.34 -18.98 45.17
C ARG A 483 -4.45 -18.98 46.41
N MET A 484 -3.88 -17.85 46.78
CA MET A 484 -3.02 -17.75 47.97
C MET A 484 -3.75 -18.05 49.28
N ASN A 485 -5.01 -17.63 49.41
CA ASN A 485 -5.82 -17.97 50.58
C ASN A 485 -6.08 -19.49 50.66
N LYS A 486 -6.39 -20.13 49.53
CA LYS A 486 -6.58 -21.59 49.45
C LYS A 486 -5.31 -22.36 49.80
N LEU A 487 -4.16 -21.92 49.28
CA LEU A 487 -2.87 -22.56 49.54
C LEU A 487 -2.45 -22.47 51.01
N ARG A 488 -2.69 -21.32 51.67
CA ARG A 488 -2.45 -21.18 53.13
C ARG A 488 -3.31 -22.16 53.92
N ALA A 489 -4.62 -22.21 53.64
CA ALA A 489 -5.53 -23.15 54.29
C ALA A 489 -5.17 -24.62 54.02
N LEU A 490 -4.67 -24.95 52.82
CA LEU A 490 -4.20 -26.29 52.48
C LEU A 490 -2.96 -26.66 53.30
N VAL A 491 -1.98 -25.76 53.43
CA VAL A 491 -0.80 -25.98 54.28
C VAL A 491 -1.22 -26.19 55.73
N ASP A 492 -2.11 -25.35 56.26
CA ASP A 492 -2.60 -25.48 57.65
C ASP A 492 -3.35 -26.80 57.88
N LYS A 493 -4.08 -27.28 56.87
CA LYS A 493 -4.81 -28.56 56.94
C LYS A 493 -3.89 -29.78 56.92
N LEU A 494 -2.77 -29.70 56.19
CA LEU A 494 -1.82 -30.81 56.01
C LEU A 494 -0.66 -30.78 57.04
N SER A 495 -0.53 -29.69 57.81
CA SER A 495 0.42 -29.55 58.93
C SER A 495 -0.16 -30.19 60.18
#